data_AF-A0A8S1IYE4-F1
#
_entry.id   AF-A0A8S1IYE4-F1
#
_cell.length_a   1.000
_cell.length_b   1.000
_cell.length_c   1.000
_cell.angle_alpha   90.00
_cell.angle_beta   90.00
_cell.angle_gamma   90.00
#
_symmetry.space_group_name_H-M   'P 1'
#
loop_
_entity.id
_entity.type
_entity.pdbx_description
1 polymer ?
#
loop_
_entity_poly.entity_id
_entity_poly.type
_entity_poly.pdbx_seq_one_letter_code
_entity_poly.pdbx_strand_id
1 'polypeptide(L)'
;MASKVLQDARDGQEVPGGGEGRLNVRPPSLQPASGMSGGVRGYQTWPLRPIAASPQTRSRQGAQACRNEPAADAQAVGSQSASERLEAFVAGCGDQPSQRLCSWLNVCGPELADQIRCNILAMADSLFAPSAQFMRLPLQEQQGRKEETSVVVKLFYKLLEGQLSYEEQRKPSSDFAPLLNSAPFRKSLFACCAVLTAAAYGTPFLDHTAVVEKLGITAFDMGRNIEMLVKACPDLPPEFREHLLAVEEEVLELRAWQAGSSFYSFVINADRCLRSLQAGPSSGKLQVVVPCCGCCCFSVP
;
A
#
# COMPACT_ATOMS: atom_id res chain seq x y z
N MET A 1 20.08 18.42 -14.35
CA MET A 1 20.79 17.78 -13.20
C MET A 1 21.11 16.30 -13.45
N ALA A 2 20.23 15.51 -14.08
CA ALA A 2 20.52 14.10 -14.41
C ALA A 2 21.73 13.86 -15.36
N SER A 3 22.05 14.82 -16.23
CA SER A 3 23.15 14.65 -17.20
C SER A 3 24.55 14.79 -16.59
N LYS A 4 24.69 15.40 -15.39
CA LYS A 4 26.01 15.65 -14.77
C LYS A 4 26.49 14.45 -13.93
N VAL A 5 25.55 13.74 -13.31
CA VAL A 5 25.84 12.55 -12.48
C VAL A 5 26.31 11.36 -13.33
N LEU A 6 25.86 11.25 -14.58
CA LEU A 6 26.31 10.20 -15.51
C LEU A 6 27.70 10.47 -16.10
N GLN A 7 28.16 11.73 -16.10
CA GLN A 7 29.47 12.09 -16.63
C GLN A 7 30.58 11.76 -15.64
N ASP A 8 30.36 12.04 -14.34
CA ASP A 8 31.34 11.81 -13.27
C ASP A 8 31.61 10.32 -13.00
N ALA A 9 30.71 9.42 -13.43
CA ALA A 9 30.91 7.97 -13.36
C ALA A 9 31.78 7.40 -14.49
N ARG A 10 32.08 8.19 -15.54
CA ARG A 10 32.83 7.75 -16.73
C ARG A 10 34.35 8.01 -16.64
N ASP A 11 34.77 8.94 -15.78
CA ASP A 11 36.17 9.43 -15.72
C ASP A 11 37.00 8.83 -14.56
N GLY A 12 36.60 7.67 -14.02
CA GLY A 12 37.39 6.94 -13.02
C GLY A 12 38.57 6.18 -13.64
N GLN A 13 39.68 6.89 -13.92
CA GLN A 13 40.93 6.31 -14.41
C GLN A 13 41.79 5.73 -13.27
N GLU A 14 42.17 4.46 -13.40
CA GLU A 14 43.13 3.74 -12.55
C GLU A 14 44.53 4.38 -12.54
N VAL A 15 45.21 4.40 -11.39
CA VAL A 15 46.69 4.42 -11.27
C VAL A 15 47.11 3.63 -10.00
N PRO A 16 48.24 2.86 -10.01
CA PRO A 16 48.50 1.78 -9.06
C PRO A 16 49.50 2.12 -7.94
N GLY A 17 49.52 1.29 -6.89
CA GLY A 17 50.72 1.02 -6.09
C GLY A 17 50.80 1.60 -4.67
N GLY A 18 50.69 0.71 -3.67
CA GLY A 18 51.55 0.63 -2.48
C GLY A 18 51.55 1.77 -1.45
N GLY A 19 51.05 1.48 -0.24
CA GLY A 19 51.38 2.23 0.98
C GLY A 19 50.29 2.15 2.05
N GLU A 20 50.55 1.42 3.14
CA GLU A 20 49.71 1.42 4.34
C GLU A 20 49.54 2.84 4.89
N GLY A 21 48.29 3.29 5.00
CA GLY A 21 47.95 4.60 5.53
C GLY A 21 46.47 4.67 5.90
N ARG A 22 46.20 4.53 7.20
CA ARG A 22 44.87 4.61 7.81
C ARG A 22 44.28 6.02 7.60
N LEU A 23 43.47 6.23 6.57
CA LEU A 23 42.78 7.50 6.33
C LEU A 23 41.49 7.59 7.15
N ASN A 24 41.60 8.32 8.25
CA ASN A 24 40.52 8.77 9.10
C ASN A 24 39.77 9.92 8.38
N VAL A 25 38.68 9.62 7.69
CA VAL A 25 37.83 10.66 7.08
C VAL A 25 36.82 11.15 8.13
N ARG A 26 37.14 12.30 8.72
CA ARG A 26 36.23 13.08 9.56
C ARG A 26 35.04 13.55 8.70
N PRO A 27 33.78 13.34 9.11
CA PRO A 27 32.66 14.02 8.48
C PRO A 27 32.73 15.54 8.78
N PRO A 28 32.30 16.41 7.85
CA PRO A 28 32.31 17.85 8.08
C PRO A 28 31.36 18.24 9.23
N SER A 29 31.94 18.88 10.24
CA SER A 29 31.24 19.47 11.38
C SER A 29 30.44 20.70 10.91
N LEU A 30 29.12 20.60 10.90
CA LEU A 30 28.25 21.78 10.86
C LEU A 30 27.88 22.14 12.30
N GLN A 31 28.42 23.25 12.80
CA GLN A 31 28.06 23.82 14.10
C GLN A 31 26.66 24.45 14.05
N PRO A 32 25.93 24.48 15.19
CA PRO A 32 24.55 24.95 15.24
C PRO A 32 24.48 26.48 15.23
N ALA A 33 23.65 27.05 14.35
CA ALA A 33 23.24 28.44 14.46
C ALA A 33 22.14 28.53 15.53
N SER A 34 22.50 29.07 16.69
CA SER A 34 21.59 29.44 17.76
C SER A 34 20.87 30.75 17.41
N GLY A 35 19.55 30.73 17.57
CA GLY A 35 18.77 31.93 17.90
C GLY A 35 18.03 32.57 16.74
N MET A 36 16.86 32.04 16.41
CA MET A 36 15.68 32.81 16.03
C MET A 36 14.44 32.00 16.42
N SER A 37 13.78 32.44 17.50
CA SER A 37 12.47 31.98 17.90
C SER A 37 11.47 32.34 16.79
N GLY A 38 10.97 31.32 16.10
CA GLY A 38 9.98 31.47 15.04
C GLY A 38 9.31 30.12 14.85
N GLY A 39 8.05 30.04 15.28
CA GLY A 39 7.27 28.81 15.27
C GLY A 39 7.35 28.10 13.92
N VAL A 40 7.79 26.83 13.95
CA VAL A 40 7.70 25.94 12.80
C VAL A 40 6.23 25.66 12.58
N ARG A 41 5.65 26.46 11.69
CA ARG A 41 4.33 26.29 11.11
C ARG A 41 4.31 24.88 10.52
N GLY A 42 3.48 24.01 11.10
CA GLY A 42 3.33 22.62 10.69
C GLY A 42 3.13 22.54 9.18
N TYR A 43 3.86 21.63 8.55
CA TYR A 43 3.48 21.14 7.24
C TYR A 43 2.11 20.51 7.41
N GLN A 44 1.11 21.24 6.91
CA GLN A 44 -0.28 20.86 6.94
C GLN A 44 -0.40 19.49 6.28
N THR A 45 -0.72 18.48 7.08
CA THR A 45 -1.28 17.23 6.59
C THR A 45 -2.52 17.60 5.80
N TRP A 46 -2.54 17.23 4.51
CA TRP A 46 -3.58 17.63 3.60
C TRP A 46 -4.95 17.16 4.08
N PRO A 47 -6.01 17.98 3.93
CA PRO A 47 -7.38 17.55 4.15
C PRO A 47 -7.80 16.70 2.95
N LEU A 48 -7.48 15.41 2.96
CA LEU A 48 -8.39 14.46 2.33
C LEU A 48 -9.73 14.66 3.06
N ARG A 49 -10.82 14.84 2.31
CA ARG A 49 -12.16 14.76 2.90
C ARG A 49 -12.14 13.53 3.80
N PRO A 50 -12.40 13.64 5.12
CA PRO A 50 -12.48 12.46 5.95
C PRO A 50 -13.49 11.54 5.28
N ILE A 51 -13.12 10.30 4.96
CA ILE A 51 -14.09 9.34 4.37
C ILE A 51 -15.32 9.26 5.31
N ALA A 52 -15.08 9.44 6.61
CA ALA A 52 -16.07 9.53 7.69
C ALA A 52 -16.97 10.79 7.67
N ALA A 53 -16.66 11.84 6.91
CA ALA A 53 -17.41 13.10 6.87
C ALA A 53 -17.94 13.37 5.45
N SER A 54 -18.97 12.64 5.04
CA SER A 54 -19.77 13.00 3.87
C SER A 54 -21.27 12.99 4.18
N PRO A 55 -21.90 14.17 4.25
CA PRO A 55 -23.27 14.37 3.82
C PRO A 55 -23.25 15.07 2.46
N GLN A 56 -23.64 14.37 1.39
CA GLN A 56 -23.80 15.01 0.08
C GLN A 56 -25.12 15.80 0.05
N THR A 57 -25.06 17.12 0.17
CA THR A 57 -26.12 18.01 -0.33
C THR A 57 -25.52 19.03 -1.28
N ARG A 58 -25.68 18.77 -2.58
CA ARG A 58 -25.36 19.72 -3.66
C ARG A 58 -26.53 20.70 -3.80
N SER A 59 -26.46 21.86 -3.16
CA SER A 59 -27.42 22.95 -3.39
C SER A 59 -26.91 23.88 -4.49
N ARG A 60 -27.62 23.90 -5.63
CA ARG A 60 -27.55 24.95 -6.64
C ARG A 60 -28.18 26.21 -6.07
N GLN A 61 -27.42 27.29 -5.94
CA GLN A 61 -28.00 28.61 -5.70
C GLN A 61 -28.59 29.17 -7.01
N GLY A 62 -29.91 29.24 -7.06
CA GLY A 62 -30.71 30.05 -7.96
C GLY A 62 -31.81 30.69 -7.13
N ALA A 63 -32.00 31.99 -7.31
CA ALA A 63 -32.76 32.87 -6.43
C ALA A 63 -34.27 32.60 -6.34
N GLN A 64 -34.85 33.05 -5.21
CA GLN A 64 -36.09 33.85 -5.10
C GLN A 64 -37.36 33.21 -4.50
N ALA A 65 -37.78 33.84 -3.39
CA ALA A 65 -39.13 34.16 -2.91
C ALA A 65 -39.97 33.17 -2.05
N CYS A 66 -40.55 33.77 -1.00
CA CYS A 66 -41.35 33.31 0.14
C CYS A 66 -42.63 32.50 -0.16
N ARG A 67 -42.99 31.55 0.73
CA ARG A 67 -44.24 31.53 1.55
C ARG A 67 -44.37 30.27 2.42
N ASN A 68 -45.05 30.42 3.57
CA ASN A 68 -45.28 29.43 4.63
C ASN A 68 -46.32 28.34 4.26
N GLU A 69 -46.13 27.11 4.76
CA GLU A 69 -47.15 26.13 5.25
C GLU A 69 -46.42 24.96 5.98
N PRO A 70 -47.03 24.29 6.99
CA PRO A 70 -46.32 23.38 7.90
C PRO A 70 -46.50 21.87 7.58
N ALA A 71 -45.63 21.07 8.21
CA ALA A 71 -45.69 19.61 8.45
C ALA A 71 -45.39 18.66 7.27
N ALA A 72 -44.24 17.98 7.37
CA ALA A 72 -44.11 16.52 7.26
C ALA A 72 -42.72 16.11 7.75
N ASP A 73 -42.67 15.13 8.63
CA ASP A 73 -41.44 14.49 9.12
C ASP A 73 -40.59 13.99 7.95
N ALA A 74 -39.60 14.79 7.54
CA ALA A 74 -38.51 14.31 6.72
C ALA A 74 -37.61 13.47 7.63
N GLN A 75 -37.90 12.17 7.72
CA GLN A 75 -36.94 11.20 8.25
C GLN A 75 -35.62 11.38 7.51
N ALA A 76 -34.61 11.84 8.23
CA ALA A 76 -33.24 11.87 7.76
C ALA A 76 -32.85 10.44 7.39
N VAL A 77 -32.75 10.15 6.09
CA VAL A 77 -32.02 8.97 5.61
C VAL A 77 -30.59 9.17 6.09
N GLY A 78 -30.20 8.44 7.14
CA GLY A 78 -28.89 8.55 7.74
C GLY A 78 -27.81 8.34 6.68
N SER A 79 -26.92 9.31 6.52
CA SER A 79 -25.73 9.13 5.69
C SER A 79 -24.88 8.05 6.37
N GLN A 80 -24.75 6.87 5.74
CA GLN A 80 -23.92 5.79 6.28
C GLN A 80 -22.49 6.30 6.48
N SER A 81 -21.83 5.89 7.56
CA SER A 81 -20.43 6.22 7.79
C SER A 81 -19.49 5.42 6.87
N ALA A 82 -18.21 5.81 6.81
CA ALA A 82 -17.22 5.06 6.02
C ALA A 82 -16.99 3.65 6.56
N SER A 83 -16.88 3.52 7.87
CA SER A 83 -16.75 2.22 8.54
C SER A 83 -17.94 1.32 8.24
N GLU A 84 -19.17 1.82 8.30
CA GLU A 84 -20.38 1.06 7.95
C GLU A 84 -20.37 0.56 6.49
N ARG A 85 -19.89 1.37 5.55
CA ARG A 85 -19.79 0.96 4.14
C ARG A 85 -18.68 -0.07 3.92
N LEU A 86 -17.55 0.05 4.62
CA LEU A 86 -16.50 -0.96 4.59
C LEU A 86 -16.96 -2.27 5.22
N GLU A 87 -17.65 -2.20 6.36
CA GLU A 87 -18.28 -3.33 7.03
C GLU A 87 -19.32 -4.01 6.14
N ALA A 88 -20.15 -3.24 5.44
CA ALA A 88 -21.09 -3.76 4.45
C ALA A 88 -20.39 -4.44 3.27
N PHE A 89 -19.24 -3.91 2.82
CA PHE A 89 -18.45 -4.50 1.74
C PHE A 89 -17.85 -5.85 2.12
N VAL A 90 -17.48 -6.04 3.40
CA VAL A 90 -17.00 -7.32 3.94
C VAL A 90 -18.13 -8.14 4.60
N ALA A 91 -19.39 -7.72 4.47
CA ALA A 91 -20.51 -8.44 5.04
C ALA A 91 -20.63 -9.82 4.37
N GLY A 92 -20.74 -10.88 5.19
CA GLY A 92 -20.74 -12.26 4.72
C GLY A 92 -19.35 -12.88 4.51
N CYS A 93 -18.27 -12.10 4.59
CA CYS A 93 -16.92 -12.65 4.65
C CYS A 93 -16.58 -13.14 6.06
N GLY A 94 -16.03 -14.34 6.15
CA GLY A 94 -15.47 -14.89 7.39
C GLY A 94 -14.07 -14.33 7.68
N ASP A 95 -13.57 -14.59 8.88
CA ASP A 95 -12.18 -14.41 9.29
C ASP A 95 -11.26 -15.53 8.77
N GLN A 96 -11.77 -16.35 7.84
CA GLN A 96 -11.09 -17.47 7.20
C GLN A 96 -11.25 -17.37 5.67
N PRO A 97 -10.31 -17.96 4.91
CA PRO A 97 -10.43 -18.05 3.45
C PRO A 97 -11.73 -18.75 3.03
N SER A 98 -12.33 -18.29 1.92
CA SER A 98 -13.48 -18.97 1.32
C SER A 98 -13.12 -20.37 0.84
N GLN A 99 -14.12 -21.21 0.57
CA GLN A 99 -13.89 -22.55 0.02
C GLN A 99 -13.09 -22.51 -1.30
N ARG A 100 -13.36 -21.50 -2.15
CA ARG A 100 -12.60 -21.30 -3.40
C ARG A 100 -11.16 -20.93 -3.10
N LEU A 101 -10.92 -19.97 -2.20
CA LEU A 101 -9.57 -19.57 -1.84
C LEU A 101 -8.78 -20.72 -1.19
N CYS A 102 -9.40 -21.51 -0.33
CA CYS A 102 -8.82 -22.74 0.22
C CYS A 102 -8.35 -23.71 -0.87
N SER A 103 -9.13 -23.86 -1.95
CA SER A 103 -8.76 -24.75 -3.06
C SER A 103 -7.46 -24.31 -3.75
N TRP A 104 -7.29 -23.01 -4.03
CA TRP A 104 -6.04 -22.48 -4.59
C TRP A 104 -4.87 -22.58 -3.61
N LEU A 105 -5.10 -22.30 -2.33
CA LEU A 105 -4.07 -22.37 -1.30
C LEU A 105 -3.53 -23.81 -1.13
N ASN A 106 -4.42 -24.79 -1.10
CA ASN A 106 -4.06 -26.20 -0.94
C ASN A 106 -3.26 -26.74 -2.15
N VAL A 107 -3.55 -26.27 -3.35
CA VAL A 107 -2.75 -26.59 -4.56
C VAL A 107 -1.33 -26.03 -4.45
N CYS A 108 -1.17 -24.86 -3.82
CA CYS A 108 0.13 -24.21 -3.67
C CYS A 108 0.95 -24.74 -2.48
N GLY A 109 0.33 -25.43 -1.53
CA GLY A 109 1.02 -26.12 -0.44
C GLY A 109 0.09 -26.41 0.75
N PRO A 110 0.26 -27.56 1.44
CA PRO A 110 -0.65 -28.01 2.50
C PRO A 110 -0.67 -27.10 3.73
N GLU A 111 0.44 -26.40 4.01
CA GLU A 111 0.56 -25.51 5.18
C GLU A 111 0.37 -24.03 4.82
N LEU A 112 0.22 -23.69 3.54
CA LEU A 112 0.24 -22.30 3.08
C LEU A 112 -0.93 -21.50 3.65
N ALA A 113 -2.11 -22.10 3.75
CA ALA A 113 -3.28 -21.45 4.33
C ALA A 113 -3.05 -21.02 5.78
N ASP A 114 -2.48 -21.92 6.60
CA ASP A 114 -2.13 -21.63 7.99
C ASP A 114 -0.99 -20.62 8.11
N GLN A 115 0.02 -20.73 7.25
CA GLN A 115 1.10 -19.74 7.22
C GLN A 115 0.58 -18.34 6.88
N ILE A 116 -0.31 -18.21 5.90
CA ILE A 116 -0.95 -16.93 5.56
C ILE A 116 -1.77 -16.43 6.74
N ARG A 117 -2.62 -17.28 7.33
CA ARG A 117 -3.45 -16.93 8.50
C ARG A 117 -2.60 -16.41 9.66
N CYS A 118 -1.53 -17.12 10.04
CA CYS A 118 -0.63 -16.68 11.11
C CYS A 118 0.07 -15.36 10.77
N ASN A 119 0.51 -15.18 9.52
CA ASN A 119 1.14 -13.93 9.08
C ASN A 119 0.17 -12.73 9.15
N ILE A 120 -1.06 -12.87 8.65
CA ILE A 120 -2.02 -11.76 8.67
C ILE A 120 -2.44 -11.38 10.08
N LEU A 121 -2.61 -12.36 10.98
CA LEU A 121 -2.94 -12.08 12.38
C LEU A 121 -1.79 -11.35 13.08
N ALA A 122 -0.54 -11.79 12.86
CA ALA A 122 0.63 -11.10 13.40
C ALA A 122 0.78 -9.67 12.86
N MET A 123 0.48 -9.43 11.59
CA MET A 123 0.45 -8.09 11.00
C MET A 123 -0.71 -7.24 11.54
N ALA A 124 -1.88 -7.85 11.77
CA ALA A 124 -3.01 -7.15 12.39
C ALA A 124 -2.68 -6.73 13.82
N ASP A 125 -2.08 -7.62 14.60
CA ASP A 125 -1.63 -7.32 15.96
C ASP A 125 -0.59 -6.19 15.99
N SER A 126 0.37 -6.16 15.05
CA SER A 126 1.39 -5.10 15.02
C SER A 126 0.84 -3.71 14.69
N LEU A 127 -0.26 -3.64 13.94
CA LEU A 127 -0.88 -2.37 13.52
C LEU A 127 -2.00 -1.93 14.47
N PHE A 128 -2.88 -2.85 14.85
CA PHE A 128 -4.15 -2.59 15.51
C PHE A 128 -4.18 -3.01 16.98
N ALA A 129 -3.18 -3.71 17.54
CA ALA A 129 -3.18 -3.99 18.99
C ALA A 129 -3.10 -2.68 19.82
N PRO A 130 -3.76 -2.61 20.99
CA PRO A 130 -3.68 -1.47 21.90
C PRO A 130 -2.23 -1.05 22.17
N SER A 131 -1.84 0.11 21.64
CA SER A 131 -0.50 0.69 21.82
C SER A 131 -0.55 1.82 22.85
N ALA A 132 0.61 2.23 23.36
CA ALA A 132 0.68 3.39 24.26
C ALA A 132 0.20 4.70 23.60
N GLN A 133 0.36 4.84 22.28
CA GLN A 133 -0.21 5.96 21.50
C GLN A 133 -1.73 5.87 21.43
N PHE A 134 -2.26 4.67 21.21
CA PHE A 134 -3.70 4.45 21.20
C PHE A 134 -4.31 4.76 22.56
N MET A 135 -3.76 4.27 23.67
CA MET A 135 -4.25 4.55 25.04
C MET A 135 -4.30 6.04 25.42
N ARG A 136 -3.69 6.94 24.62
CA ARG A 136 -3.74 8.39 24.80
C ARG A 136 -4.91 9.06 24.06
N LEU A 137 -5.63 8.35 23.19
CA LEU A 137 -6.78 8.90 22.49
C LEU A 137 -8.04 8.86 23.38
N PRO A 138 -8.98 9.81 23.18
CA PRO A 138 -10.33 9.75 23.73
C PRO A 138 -10.97 8.36 23.69
N LEU A 139 -11.71 7.98 24.74
CA LEU A 139 -12.40 6.68 24.85
C LEU A 139 -13.31 6.37 23.64
N GLN A 140 -13.89 7.39 23.02
CA GLN A 140 -14.70 7.24 21.81
C GLN A 140 -13.88 6.77 20.60
N GLU A 141 -12.62 7.20 20.49
CA GLU A 141 -11.66 6.76 19.47
C GLU A 141 -10.95 5.45 19.89
N GLN A 142 -11.17 4.98 21.12
CA GLN A 142 -10.76 3.63 21.55
C GLN A 142 -11.78 2.55 21.15
N GLN A 143 -13.01 2.94 20.84
CA GLN A 143 -14.07 2.04 20.39
C GLN A 143 -13.80 1.63 18.94
N GLY A 144 -14.06 0.37 18.57
CA GLY A 144 -13.91 -0.09 17.19
C GLY A 144 -12.62 -0.87 16.90
N ARG A 145 -11.67 -1.02 17.83
CA ARG A 145 -10.38 -1.69 17.54
C ARG A 145 -10.50 -3.19 17.26
N LYS A 146 -11.42 -3.86 17.95
CA LYS A 146 -11.71 -5.28 17.69
C LYS A 146 -12.37 -5.42 16.32
N GLU A 147 -13.22 -4.46 15.98
CA GLU A 147 -13.91 -4.34 14.69
C GLU A 147 -12.90 -4.07 13.57
N GLU A 148 -11.99 -3.10 13.71
CA GLU A 148 -10.88 -2.81 12.78
C GLU A 148 -10.07 -4.08 12.48
N THR A 149 -9.69 -4.82 13.53
CA THR A 149 -8.92 -6.06 13.42
C THR A 149 -9.71 -7.13 12.66
N SER A 150 -11.00 -7.28 12.94
CA SER A 150 -11.84 -8.22 12.19
C SER A 150 -12.03 -7.79 10.73
N VAL A 151 -12.23 -6.50 10.48
CA VAL A 151 -12.50 -5.95 9.15
C VAL A 151 -11.25 -6.06 8.28
N VAL A 152 -10.06 -5.74 8.78
CA VAL A 152 -8.82 -5.84 7.99
C VAL A 152 -8.52 -7.28 7.58
N VAL A 153 -8.78 -8.26 8.45
CA VAL A 153 -8.59 -9.70 8.16
C VAL A 153 -9.58 -10.17 7.08
N LYS A 154 -10.87 -9.81 7.22
CA LYS A 154 -11.89 -10.12 6.22
C LYS A 154 -11.57 -9.48 4.87
N LEU A 155 -11.16 -8.22 4.89
CA LEU A 155 -10.79 -7.46 3.70
C LEU A 155 -9.60 -8.10 2.99
N PHE A 156 -8.59 -8.57 3.73
CA PHE A 156 -7.45 -9.27 3.15
C PHE A 156 -7.88 -10.50 2.34
N TYR A 157 -8.71 -11.39 2.91
CA TYR A 157 -9.16 -12.58 2.20
C TYR A 157 -10.01 -12.24 0.97
N LYS A 158 -10.92 -11.26 1.10
CA LYS A 158 -11.77 -10.82 -0.01
C LYS A 158 -10.95 -10.24 -1.17
N LEU A 159 -9.99 -9.36 -0.88
CA LEU A 159 -9.16 -8.74 -1.91
C LEU A 159 -8.15 -9.74 -2.51
N LEU A 160 -7.61 -10.66 -1.70
CA LEU A 160 -6.76 -11.75 -2.19
C LEU A 160 -7.53 -12.64 -3.18
N GLU A 161 -8.74 -13.06 -2.83
CA GLU A 161 -9.59 -13.86 -3.71
C GLU A 161 -9.93 -13.12 -5.01
N GLY A 162 -10.20 -11.81 -4.94
CA GLY A 162 -10.38 -10.96 -6.12
C GLY A 162 -9.15 -10.96 -7.04
N GLN A 163 -7.96 -10.73 -6.47
CA GLN A 163 -6.70 -10.73 -7.23
C GLN A 163 -6.43 -12.08 -7.90
N LEU A 164 -6.61 -13.20 -7.19
CA LEU A 164 -6.41 -14.54 -7.77
C LEU A 164 -7.45 -14.87 -8.84
N SER A 165 -8.71 -14.47 -8.65
CA SER A 165 -9.76 -14.64 -9.65
C SER A 165 -9.44 -13.89 -10.95
N TYR A 166 -8.97 -12.65 -10.83
CA TYR A 166 -8.55 -11.86 -11.98
C TYR A 166 -7.35 -12.47 -12.69
N GLU A 167 -6.37 -12.97 -11.94
CA GLU A 167 -5.20 -13.66 -12.51
C GLU A 167 -5.56 -14.97 -13.21
N GLU A 168 -6.47 -15.77 -12.64
CA GLU A 168 -6.97 -17.00 -13.26
C GLU A 168 -7.66 -16.71 -14.60
N GLN A 169 -8.46 -15.64 -14.68
CA GLN A 169 -9.11 -15.20 -15.91
C GLN A 169 -8.11 -14.71 -16.96
N ARG A 170 -7.10 -13.95 -16.53
CA ARG A 170 -6.05 -13.41 -17.41
C ARG A 170 -5.13 -14.51 -17.93
N LYS A 171 -4.80 -15.49 -17.09
CA LYS A 171 -3.91 -16.60 -17.40
C LYS A 171 -4.49 -17.90 -16.82
N PRO A 172 -5.30 -18.63 -17.60
CA PRO A 172 -5.78 -19.95 -17.21
C PRO A 172 -4.61 -20.87 -16.87
N SER A 173 -4.75 -21.69 -15.82
CA SER A 173 -3.69 -22.58 -15.30
C SER A 173 -2.47 -21.85 -14.72
N SER A 174 -2.65 -20.63 -14.20
CA SER A 174 -1.61 -19.92 -13.47
C SER A 174 -1.21 -20.67 -12.19
N ASP A 175 0.09 -20.89 -12.00
CA ASP A 175 0.63 -21.34 -10.72
C ASP A 175 0.73 -20.12 -9.78
N PHE A 176 -0.12 -20.11 -8.74
CA PHE A 176 -0.14 -19.05 -7.74
C PHE A 176 0.93 -19.22 -6.66
N ALA A 177 1.64 -20.36 -6.59
CA ALA A 177 2.58 -20.63 -5.53
C ALA A 177 3.70 -19.58 -5.40
N PRO A 178 4.32 -19.07 -6.49
CA PRO A 178 5.33 -18.03 -6.38
C PRO A 178 4.78 -16.71 -5.82
N LEU A 179 3.55 -16.35 -6.18
CA LEU A 179 2.88 -15.15 -5.73
C LEU A 179 2.49 -15.26 -4.24
N LEU A 180 1.86 -16.38 -3.85
CA LEU A 180 1.33 -16.57 -2.51
C LEU A 180 2.42 -16.85 -1.47
N ASN A 181 3.52 -17.50 -1.85
CA ASN A 181 4.67 -17.70 -0.95
C ASN A 181 5.45 -16.39 -0.73
N SER A 182 5.34 -15.41 -1.64
CA SER A 182 6.03 -14.13 -1.52
C SER A 182 5.55 -13.33 -0.30
N ALA A 183 6.41 -13.19 0.70
CA ALA A 183 6.15 -12.35 1.87
C ALA A 183 5.95 -10.87 1.50
N PRO A 184 6.74 -10.25 0.58
CA PRO A 184 6.49 -8.89 0.13
C PRO A 184 5.10 -8.70 -0.49
N PHE A 185 4.60 -9.67 -1.28
CA PHE A 185 3.24 -9.61 -1.83
C PHE A 185 2.18 -9.59 -0.72
N ARG A 186 2.26 -10.55 0.21
CA ARG A 186 1.30 -10.66 1.33
C ARG A 186 1.30 -9.40 2.21
N LYS A 187 2.49 -8.88 2.54
CA LYS A 187 2.63 -7.64 3.30
C LYS A 187 2.09 -6.42 2.56
N SER A 188 2.36 -6.32 1.26
CA SER A 188 1.88 -5.22 0.41
C SER A 188 0.36 -5.20 0.28
N LEU A 189 -0.26 -6.37 0.05
CA LEU A 189 -1.72 -6.50 0.03
C LEU A 189 -2.32 -6.17 1.41
N PHE A 190 -1.74 -6.70 2.48
CA PHE A 190 -2.20 -6.40 3.85
C PHE A 190 -2.06 -4.91 4.19
N ALA A 191 -0.99 -4.25 3.72
CA ALA A 191 -0.79 -2.82 3.89
C ALA A 191 -1.95 -2.02 3.25
N CYS A 192 -2.36 -2.37 2.04
CA CYS A 192 -3.52 -1.76 1.37
C CYS A 192 -4.80 -1.96 2.18
N CYS A 193 -5.02 -3.17 2.71
CA CYS A 193 -6.18 -3.44 3.57
C CYS A 193 -6.15 -2.59 4.84
N ALA A 194 -4.98 -2.48 5.49
CA ALA A 194 -4.84 -1.73 6.73
C ALA A 194 -5.05 -0.22 6.52
N VAL A 195 -4.56 0.33 5.41
CA VAL A 195 -4.78 1.74 5.04
C VAL A 195 -6.27 2.03 4.80
N LEU A 196 -6.98 1.13 4.09
CA LEU A 196 -8.42 1.25 3.90
C LEU A 196 -9.20 1.19 5.21
N THR A 197 -8.88 0.23 6.08
CA THR A 197 -9.51 0.11 7.41
C THR A 197 -9.23 1.35 8.24
N ALA A 198 -7.98 1.80 8.34
CA ALA A 198 -7.61 2.99 9.10
C ALA A 198 -8.33 4.25 8.60
N ALA A 199 -8.44 4.41 7.27
CA ALA A 199 -9.16 5.53 6.67
C ALA A 199 -10.67 5.48 6.93
N ALA A 200 -11.26 4.28 6.98
CA ALA A 200 -12.69 4.10 7.23
C ALA A 200 -13.08 4.37 8.70
N TYR A 201 -12.25 3.93 9.65
CA TYR A 201 -12.47 4.16 11.09
C TYR A 201 -11.89 5.50 11.59
N GLY A 202 -11.16 6.22 10.74
CA GLY A 202 -10.60 7.53 11.09
C GLY A 202 -9.40 7.46 12.03
N THR A 203 -8.59 6.40 11.95
CA THR A 203 -7.44 6.15 12.82
C THR A 203 -6.29 7.13 12.50
N PRO A 204 -6.06 8.19 13.30
CA PRO A 204 -5.32 9.38 12.83
C PRO A 204 -3.79 9.16 12.69
N PHE A 205 -3.25 8.09 13.26
CA PHE A 205 -1.81 7.80 13.31
C PHE A 205 -1.39 6.63 12.40
N LEU A 206 -2.33 6.02 11.67
CA LEU A 206 -2.09 4.82 10.89
C LEU A 206 -2.27 5.10 9.39
N ASP A 207 -1.49 6.04 8.87
CA ASP A 207 -1.44 6.32 7.43
C ASP A 207 -0.59 5.29 6.68
N HIS A 208 -0.55 5.40 5.34
CA HIS A 208 0.21 4.48 4.49
C HIS A 208 1.71 4.46 4.84
N THR A 209 2.30 5.57 5.28
CA THR A 209 3.72 5.64 5.65
C THR A 209 3.98 4.86 6.94
N ALA A 210 3.15 5.06 7.97
CA ALA A 210 3.24 4.32 9.23
C ALA A 210 2.99 2.82 9.04
N VAL A 211 2.06 2.45 8.15
CA VAL A 211 1.75 1.04 7.84
C VAL A 211 2.95 0.35 7.19
N VAL A 212 3.54 0.92 6.14
CA VAL A 212 4.68 0.27 5.45
C VAL A 212 5.91 0.16 6.34
N GLU A 213 6.16 1.16 7.19
CA GLU A 213 7.23 1.14 8.19
C GLU A 213 7.06 -0.02 9.17
N LYS A 214 5.87 -0.16 9.77
CA LYS A 214 5.58 -1.23 10.74
C LYS A 214 5.62 -2.62 10.13
N LEU A 215 5.24 -2.76 8.86
CA LEU A 215 5.28 -4.04 8.15
C LEU A 215 6.67 -4.37 7.59
N GLY A 216 7.61 -3.41 7.62
CA GLY A 216 8.96 -3.57 7.09
C GLY A 216 8.97 -3.78 5.59
N ILE A 217 8.14 -3.03 4.86
CA ILE A 217 8.14 -2.94 3.39
C ILE A 217 8.34 -1.49 2.97
N THR A 218 8.68 -1.26 1.72
CA THR A 218 8.76 0.12 1.21
C THR A 218 7.41 0.58 0.66
N ALA A 219 7.21 1.89 0.57
CA ALA A 219 6.04 2.48 -0.08
C ALA A 219 5.91 2.01 -1.54
N PHE A 220 7.03 1.82 -2.25
CA PHE A 220 7.03 1.27 -3.60
C PHE A 220 6.50 -0.18 -3.64
N ASP A 221 6.86 -1.02 -2.67
CA ASP A 221 6.34 -2.39 -2.61
C ASP A 221 4.82 -2.44 -2.42
N MET A 222 4.27 -1.53 -1.60
CA MET A 222 2.83 -1.33 -1.44
C MET A 222 2.18 -0.84 -2.74
N GLY A 223 2.71 0.24 -3.34
CA GLY A 223 2.16 0.87 -4.54
C GLY A 223 1.99 -0.11 -5.71
N ARG A 224 2.93 -1.04 -5.91
CA ARG A 224 2.83 -2.07 -6.97
C ARG A 224 1.61 -2.97 -6.88
N ASN A 225 1.02 -3.12 -5.69
CA ASN A 225 -0.18 -3.95 -5.52
C ASN A 225 -1.47 -3.15 -5.82
N ILE A 226 -1.45 -1.82 -5.68
CA ILE A 226 -2.63 -0.96 -5.81
C ILE A 226 -3.27 -1.07 -7.19
N GLU A 227 -2.49 -0.90 -8.27
CA GLU A 227 -2.98 -1.02 -9.64
C GLU A 227 -3.75 -2.34 -9.87
N MET A 228 -3.15 -3.46 -9.43
CA MET A 228 -3.72 -4.80 -9.55
C MET A 228 -4.98 -4.96 -8.70
N LEU A 229 -4.97 -4.46 -7.46
CA LEU A 229 -6.10 -4.51 -6.53
C LEU A 229 -7.31 -3.76 -7.09
N VAL A 230 -7.10 -2.53 -7.58
CA VAL A 230 -8.15 -1.69 -8.19
C VAL A 230 -8.77 -2.36 -9.41
N LYS A 231 -7.95 -3.02 -10.25
CA LYS A 231 -8.41 -3.79 -11.42
C LYS A 231 -9.17 -5.05 -11.05
N ALA A 232 -8.68 -5.78 -10.05
CA ALA A 232 -9.23 -7.07 -9.66
C ALA A 232 -10.51 -6.99 -8.79
N CYS A 233 -10.75 -5.84 -8.16
CA CYS A 233 -11.90 -5.63 -7.26
C CYS A 233 -12.80 -4.51 -7.79
N PRO A 234 -13.58 -4.74 -8.86
CA PRO A 234 -14.49 -3.73 -9.42
C PRO A 234 -15.64 -3.38 -8.46
N ASP A 235 -15.97 -4.27 -7.52
CA ASP A 235 -17.00 -4.10 -6.49
C ASP A 235 -16.54 -3.25 -5.29
N LEU A 236 -15.25 -2.89 -5.21
CA LEU A 236 -14.73 -2.00 -4.16
C LEU A 236 -15.48 -0.64 -4.19
N PRO A 237 -16.02 -0.17 -3.04
CA PRO A 237 -16.75 1.09 -3.00
C PRO A 237 -15.91 2.26 -3.54
N PRO A 238 -16.50 3.21 -4.29
CA PRO A 238 -15.78 4.24 -5.03
C PRO A 238 -14.82 5.06 -4.16
N GLU A 239 -15.22 5.40 -2.93
CA GLU A 239 -14.40 6.20 -2.02
C GLU A 239 -13.12 5.48 -1.57
N PHE A 240 -13.16 4.16 -1.44
CA PHE A 240 -11.98 3.36 -1.08
C PHE A 240 -11.07 3.17 -2.29
N ARG A 241 -11.67 3.04 -3.48
CA ARG A 241 -10.94 3.05 -4.75
C ARG A 241 -10.20 4.38 -4.95
N GLU A 242 -10.90 5.49 -4.78
CA GLU A 242 -10.33 6.84 -4.86
C GLU A 242 -9.20 7.03 -3.84
N HIS A 243 -9.39 6.53 -2.60
CA HIS A 243 -8.35 6.59 -1.59
C HIS A 243 -7.08 5.81 -1.97
N LEU A 244 -7.23 4.59 -2.50
CA LEU A 244 -6.08 3.81 -2.97
C LEU A 244 -5.36 4.50 -4.13
N LEU A 245 -6.08 5.06 -5.10
CA LEU A 245 -5.48 5.78 -6.23
C LEU A 245 -4.73 7.03 -5.76
N ALA A 246 -5.27 7.77 -4.81
CA ALA A 246 -4.56 8.91 -4.20
C ALA A 246 -3.28 8.47 -3.47
N VAL A 247 -3.31 7.32 -2.78
CA VAL A 247 -2.11 6.74 -2.17
C VAL A 247 -1.09 6.33 -3.24
N GLU A 248 -1.53 5.72 -4.33
CA GLU A 248 -0.66 5.36 -5.46
C GLU A 248 0.01 6.60 -6.08
N GLU A 249 -0.75 7.68 -6.29
CA GLU A 249 -0.21 8.96 -6.76
C GLU A 249 0.86 9.50 -5.80
N GLU A 250 0.61 9.57 -4.49
CA GLU A 250 1.63 10.03 -3.52
C GLU A 250 2.88 9.13 -3.53
N VAL A 251 2.70 7.82 -3.64
CA VAL A 251 3.81 6.88 -3.74
C VAL A 251 4.66 7.18 -4.97
N LEU A 252 4.02 7.38 -6.13
CA LEU A 252 4.70 7.63 -7.38
C LEU A 252 5.30 9.04 -7.48
N GLU A 253 4.72 10.04 -6.84
CA GLU A 253 5.22 11.42 -6.85
C GLU A 253 6.38 11.62 -5.87
N LEU A 254 6.30 11.03 -4.67
CA LEU A 254 7.18 11.39 -3.55
C LEU A 254 7.90 10.19 -2.94
N ARG A 255 7.19 9.09 -2.63
CA ARG A 255 7.73 8.05 -1.74
C ARG A 255 8.65 7.06 -2.45
N ALA A 256 8.36 6.72 -3.71
CA ALA A 256 9.12 5.75 -4.49
C ALA A 256 10.57 6.21 -4.76
N TRP A 257 10.83 7.52 -4.73
CA TRP A 257 12.14 8.11 -5.01
C TRP A 257 13.03 8.27 -3.77
N GLN A 258 12.51 8.00 -2.57
CA GLN A 258 13.26 8.20 -1.33
C GLN A 258 14.44 7.22 -1.22
N ALA A 259 15.50 7.65 -0.54
CA ALA A 259 16.64 6.78 -0.23
C ALA A 259 16.15 5.56 0.57
N GLY A 260 16.60 4.36 0.19
CA GLY A 260 16.12 3.10 0.77
C GLY A 260 14.85 2.52 0.13
N SER A 261 14.27 3.19 -0.88
CA SER A 261 13.16 2.64 -1.66
C SER A 261 13.59 1.41 -2.48
N SER A 262 12.73 0.39 -2.54
CA SER A 262 12.96 -0.81 -3.36
C SER A 262 12.83 -0.53 -4.88
N PHE A 263 12.36 0.66 -5.26
CA PHE A 263 12.34 1.16 -6.64
C PHE A 263 13.71 1.07 -7.31
N TYR A 264 14.78 1.50 -6.63
CA TYR A 264 16.13 1.48 -7.21
C TYR A 264 16.60 0.06 -7.52
N SER A 265 16.38 -0.87 -6.58
CA SER A 265 16.68 -2.28 -6.81
C SER A 265 15.84 -2.86 -7.95
N PHE A 266 14.57 -2.48 -8.04
CA PHE A 266 13.69 -2.89 -9.14
C PHE A 266 14.21 -2.43 -10.50
N VAL A 267 14.58 -1.15 -10.65
CA VAL A 267 15.11 -0.60 -11.91
C VAL A 267 16.44 -1.26 -12.30
N ILE A 268 17.37 -1.44 -11.35
CA ILE A 268 18.66 -2.09 -11.62
C ILE A 268 18.47 -3.53 -12.09
N ASN A 269 17.54 -4.27 -11.46
CA ASN A 269 17.25 -5.64 -11.85
C ASN A 269 16.56 -5.71 -13.22
N ALA A 270 15.66 -4.76 -13.51
CA ALA A 270 15.03 -4.65 -14.83
C ALA A 270 16.04 -4.37 -15.94
N ASP A 271 16.97 -3.41 -15.73
CA ASP A 271 18.05 -3.12 -16.68
C ASP A 271 18.94 -4.35 -16.93
N ARG A 272 19.31 -5.07 -15.86
CA ARG A 272 20.08 -6.32 -15.98
C ARG A 272 19.36 -7.36 -16.82
N CYS A 273 18.05 -7.54 -16.61
CA CYS A 273 17.24 -8.49 -17.38
C CYS A 273 17.13 -8.07 -18.86
N LEU A 274 16.98 -6.78 -19.15
CA LEU A 274 16.93 -6.28 -20.53
C LEU A 274 18.25 -6.53 -21.26
N ARG A 275 19.40 -6.29 -20.60
CA ARG A 275 20.72 -6.55 -21.18
C ARG A 275 20.97 -8.04 -21.43
N SER A 276 20.51 -8.93 -20.54
CA SER A 276 20.69 -10.37 -20.75
C SER A 276 19.87 -10.89 -21.92
N LEU A 277 18.67 -10.35 -22.16
CA LEU A 277 17.86 -10.67 -23.33
C LEU A 277 18.49 -10.18 -24.64
N GLN A 278 19.17 -9.03 -24.61
CA GLN A 278 19.86 -8.47 -25.78
C GLN A 278 21.18 -9.18 -26.12
N ALA A 279 21.77 -9.94 -25.19
CA ALA A 279 23.07 -10.59 -25.36
C ALA A 279 23.07 -11.86 -26.25
N GLY A 280 21.93 -12.25 -26.85
CA GLY A 280 21.82 -13.43 -27.72
C GLY A 280 21.87 -14.78 -26.96
N PRO A 281 21.49 -15.91 -27.59
CA PRO A 281 21.37 -17.19 -26.91
C PRO A 281 22.77 -17.76 -26.64
N SER A 282 23.31 -17.51 -25.45
CA SER A 282 24.30 -18.42 -24.88
C SER A 282 23.58 -19.70 -24.45
N SER A 283 24.18 -20.85 -24.74
CA SER A 283 23.58 -22.19 -24.79
C SER A 283 23.19 -22.79 -23.42
N GLY A 284 22.50 -22.01 -22.58
CA GLY A 284 22.00 -22.45 -21.30
C GLY A 284 20.59 -21.93 -21.08
N LYS A 285 19.68 -22.81 -20.65
CA LYS A 285 18.37 -22.42 -20.12
C LYS A 285 18.55 -21.44 -18.96
N LEU A 286 18.65 -20.14 -19.23
CA LEU A 286 18.42 -19.13 -18.22
C LEU A 286 16.92 -19.00 -18.05
N GLN A 287 16.40 -19.55 -16.96
CA GLN A 287 15.16 -19.02 -16.40
C GLN A 287 15.48 -17.63 -15.86
N VAL A 288 15.30 -16.60 -16.69
CA VAL A 288 15.24 -15.23 -16.20
C VAL A 288 13.93 -15.12 -15.45
N VAL A 289 13.98 -15.36 -14.14
CA VAL A 289 12.92 -14.94 -13.23
C VAL A 289 13.00 -13.42 -13.21
N VAL A 290 12.27 -12.79 -14.13
CA VAL A 290 11.90 -11.37 -13.96
C VAL A 290 11.30 -11.31 -12.56
N PRO A 291 11.78 -10.44 -11.65
CA PRO A 291 11.12 -10.27 -10.37
C PRO A 291 9.69 -9.86 -10.69
N CYS A 292 8.77 -10.82 -10.56
CA CYS A 292 7.39 -10.68 -10.98
C CYS A 292 6.80 -9.48 -10.25
N CYS A 293 6.75 -8.33 -10.94
CA CYS A 293 5.58 -7.51 -10.82
C CYS A 293 4.49 -8.35 -11.49
N GLY A 294 3.57 -8.92 -10.71
CA GLY A 294 2.51 -9.82 -11.21
C GLY A 294 1.73 -9.28 -12.42
N CYS A 295 1.87 -8.00 -12.75
CA CYS A 295 1.17 -7.36 -13.86
C CYS A 295 1.95 -7.21 -15.19
N CYS A 296 3.27 -7.38 -15.25
CA CYS A 296 4.03 -7.04 -16.46
C CYS A 296 4.83 -8.21 -17.06
N CYS A 297 4.13 -9.30 -17.42
CA CYS A 297 4.64 -10.16 -18.48
C CYS A 297 4.42 -9.44 -19.82
N PHE A 298 5.40 -8.69 -20.30
CA PHE A 298 5.51 -8.43 -21.73
C PHE A 298 5.71 -9.80 -22.40
N SER A 299 4.65 -10.38 -22.96
CA SER A 299 4.84 -11.30 -24.09
C SER A 299 5.17 -10.42 -25.29
N VAL A 300 6.43 -10.42 -25.71
CA VAL A 300 6.78 -9.95 -27.05
C VAL A 300 6.51 -11.12 -28.01
N PRO A 301 5.75 -10.91 -29.10
CA PRO A 301 5.50 -11.94 -30.11
C PRO A 301 6.76 -12.39 -30.85
#